data_AF-A0A7V1K3J4-F1
#
_entry.id   AF-A0A7V1K3J4-F1
#
_cell.length_a   1.000
_cell.length_b   1.000
_cell.length_c   1.000
_cell.angle_alpha   90.00
_cell.angle_beta   90.00
_cell.angle_gamma   90.00
#
_symmetry.space_group_name_H-M   'P 1'
#
loop_
_entity.id
_entity.type
_entity.pdbx_description
1 polymer ?
#
loop_
_entity_poly.entity_id
_entity_poly.type
_entity_poly.pdbx_seq_one_letter_code
_entity_poly.pdbx_strand_id
1 'polypeptide(L)'
;MQFRDYQKNIINTAVEVIQKKGFVYLAMEVRTGKTLTSLGIAERMGYENVLFLTKKKAISSIVKDNEMMCPTSFSLFVINYESMHKLPNIKWDFIILDEAHGMGAFPKPNKRARDVKSIIKKTGCDVCLLSGTPTPESYSQMYHQVFGIPKNPFRQYTNFYKFCHDYVDVKERKINSMYIRDYSRGRDSIIEKMKPYTISYTQKEAGFKVDTREHVLEVEMSKLTYELTKKLQKDLVVEGSEEVILADTPVKLMMKLHQMYSGTVKFESGKSTILDLSKAEFIRKQFFGMKIGIFYKFKEELKA
;
A
#
# COMPACT_ATOMS: atom_id res chain seq x y z
N MET A 1 0.31 8.64 -29.07
CA MET A 1 0.24 9.41 -27.81
C MET A 1 1.52 10.24 -27.60
N GLN A 2 1.46 11.37 -26.90
CA GLN A 2 2.65 12.17 -26.56
C GLN A 2 2.86 12.20 -25.03
N PHE A 3 4.06 11.83 -24.58
CA PHE A 3 4.45 11.95 -23.16
C PHE A 3 4.54 13.41 -22.73
N ARG A 4 4.14 13.70 -21.49
CA ARG A 4 4.40 14.99 -20.85
C ARG A 4 5.91 15.16 -20.63
N ASP A 5 6.39 16.40 -20.58
CA ASP A 5 7.83 16.66 -20.52
C ASP A 5 8.50 16.06 -19.27
N TYR A 6 7.82 16.10 -18.12
CA TYR A 6 8.33 15.43 -16.92
C TYR A 6 8.40 13.90 -17.09
N GLN A 7 7.45 13.28 -17.79
CA GLN A 7 7.49 11.84 -18.05
C GLN A 7 8.68 11.50 -18.95
N LYS A 8 8.94 12.31 -19.99
CA LYS A 8 10.13 12.15 -20.84
C LYS A 8 11.41 12.24 -20.01
N ASN A 9 11.51 13.22 -19.11
CA ASN A 9 12.68 13.37 -18.23
C ASN A 9 12.84 12.17 -17.29
N ILE A 10 11.76 11.71 -16.66
CA ILE A 10 11.79 10.51 -15.80
C ILE A 10 12.20 9.28 -16.62
N ILE A 11 11.67 9.10 -17.83
CA ILE A 11 12.04 7.99 -18.72
C ILE A 11 13.55 8.05 -19.04
N ASN A 12 14.09 9.21 -19.42
CA ASN A 12 15.53 9.40 -19.67
C ASN A 12 16.36 8.95 -18.46
N THR A 13 16.07 9.50 -17.28
CA THR A 13 16.81 9.22 -16.05
C THR A 13 16.67 7.75 -15.65
N ALA A 14 15.47 7.17 -15.77
CA ALA A 14 15.23 5.78 -15.45
C ALA A 14 16.02 4.82 -16.35
N VAL A 15 16.13 5.12 -17.64
CA VAL A 15 16.97 4.36 -18.59
C VAL A 15 18.43 4.34 -18.12
N GLU A 16 19.00 5.49 -17.77
CA GLU A 16 20.38 5.55 -17.28
C GLU A 16 20.57 4.78 -15.96
N VAL A 17 19.60 4.87 -15.05
CA VAL A 17 19.61 4.14 -13.78
C VAL A 17 19.57 2.64 -14.03
N ILE A 18 18.65 2.16 -14.87
CA ILE A 18 18.51 0.72 -15.19
C ILE A 18 19.78 0.20 -15.88
N GLN A 19 20.34 0.90 -16.86
CA GLN A 19 21.57 0.46 -17.54
C GLN A 19 22.73 0.26 -16.55
N LYS A 20 22.87 1.16 -15.57
CA LYS A 20 23.94 1.09 -14.56
C LYS A 20 23.61 0.07 -13.45
N LYS A 21 22.37 0.00 -13.02
CA LYS A 21 21.95 -0.61 -11.74
C LYS A 21 21.04 -1.82 -11.88
N GLY A 22 20.55 -2.13 -13.08
CA GLY A 22 19.63 -3.24 -13.37
C GLY A 22 18.21 -3.08 -12.84
N PHE A 23 17.89 -1.96 -12.17
CA PHE A 23 16.53 -1.65 -11.76
C PHE A 23 16.34 -0.17 -11.43
N VAL A 24 15.09 0.27 -11.44
CA VAL A 24 14.65 1.59 -10.96
C VAL A 24 13.42 1.46 -10.06
N TYR A 25 13.27 2.37 -9.12
CA TYR A 25 12.07 2.54 -8.30
C TYR A 25 11.40 3.88 -8.67
N LEU A 26 10.23 3.82 -9.30
CA LEU A 26 9.41 5.00 -9.56
C LEU A 26 8.46 5.25 -8.38
N ALA A 27 8.91 6.10 -7.46
CA ALA A 27 8.18 6.56 -6.28
C ALA A 27 7.30 7.79 -6.63
N MET A 28 6.40 7.63 -7.60
CA MET A 28 5.56 8.74 -8.08
C MET A 28 4.17 8.67 -7.46
N GLU A 29 3.55 9.81 -7.14
CA GLU A 29 2.21 9.86 -6.56
C GLU A 29 1.13 9.36 -7.53
N VAL A 30 -0.07 9.09 -7.03
CA VAL A 30 -1.19 8.67 -7.89
C VAL A 30 -1.50 9.75 -8.94
N ARG A 31 -2.02 9.37 -10.11
CA ARG A 31 -2.38 10.27 -11.23
C ARG A 31 -1.21 11.02 -11.91
N THR A 32 0.03 10.74 -11.54
CA THR A 32 1.23 11.28 -12.22
C THR A 32 1.61 10.49 -13.49
N GLY A 33 0.91 9.40 -13.80
CA GLY A 33 1.14 8.61 -15.03
C GLY A 33 2.26 7.56 -14.93
N LYS A 34 2.41 6.90 -13.77
CA LYS A 34 3.40 5.82 -13.53
C LYS A 34 3.37 4.71 -14.58
N THR A 35 2.19 4.19 -14.91
CA THR A 35 2.02 3.09 -15.87
C THR A 35 2.62 3.46 -17.22
N LEU A 36 2.17 4.57 -17.81
CA LEU A 36 2.68 5.10 -19.07
C LEU A 36 4.18 5.37 -19.03
N THR A 37 4.68 5.91 -17.92
CA THR A 37 6.11 6.16 -17.73
C THR A 37 6.91 4.86 -17.74
N SER A 38 6.42 3.82 -17.07
CA SER A 38 7.07 2.49 -17.02
C SER A 38 7.05 1.76 -18.36
N LEU A 39 5.97 1.89 -19.14
CA LEU A 39 5.87 1.35 -20.49
C LEU A 39 6.78 2.14 -21.46
N GLY A 40 6.86 3.47 -21.30
CA GLY A 40 7.78 4.31 -22.06
C GLY A 40 9.26 4.00 -21.80
N ILE A 41 9.62 3.58 -20.58
CA ILE A 41 10.95 3.03 -20.29
C ILE A 41 11.17 1.74 -21.08
N ALA A 42 10.18 0.86 -21.13
CA ALA A 42 10.32 -0.42 -21.81
C ALA A 42 10.54 -0.27 -23.32
N GLU A 43 9.73 0.59 -23.95
CA GLU A 43 9.88 0.97 -25.35
C GLU A 43 11.28 1.54 -25.63
N ARG A 44 11.71 2.49 -24.78
CA ARG A 44 12.98 3.19 -24.99
C ARG A 44 14.22 2.30 -24.81
N MET A 45 14.14 1.32 -23.92
CA MET A 45 15.19 0.32 -23.74
C MET A 45 15.21 -0.73 -24.85
N GLY A 46 14.17 -0.80 -25.69
CA GLY A 46 14.05 -1.81 -26.73
C GLY A 46 13.86 -3.22 -26.18
N TYR A 47 13.15 -3.36 -25.04
CA TYR A 47 12.82 -4.70 -24.54
C TYR A 47 11.83 -5.40 -25.47
N GLU A 48 11.82 -6.74 -25.48
CA GLU A 48 10.91 -7.52 -26.32
C GLU A 48 9.79 -8.16 -25.47
N ASN A 49 10.14 -8.75 -24.34
CA ASN A 49 9.20 -9.47 -23.47
C ASN A 49 9.03 -8.75 -22.12
N VAL A 50 7.93 -8.02 -21.98
CA VAL A 50 7.63 -7.20 -20.79
C VAL A 50 6.53 -7.84 -19.96
N LEU A 51 6.82 -8.09 -18.68
CA LEU A 51 5.85 -8.57 -17.71
C LEU A 51 5.41 -7.45 -16.77
N PHE A 52 4.10 -7.23 -16.67
CA PHE A 52 3.50 -6.27 -15.75
C PHE A 52 2.70 -6.99 -14.66
N LEU A 53 3.13 -6.87 -13.41
CA LEU A 53 2.46 -7.43 -12.23
C LEU A 53 1.69 -6.34 -11.47
N THR A 54 0.39 -6.54 -11.29
CA THR A 54 -0.48 -5.57 -10.60
C THR A 54 -1.59 -6.23 -9.77
N LYS A 55 -2.55 -5.46 -9.26
CA LYS A 55 -3.82 -5.95 -8.69
C LYS A 55 -4.78 -6.32 -9.82
N LYS A 56 -5.59 -7.36 -9.62
CA LYS A 56 -6.59 -7.83 -10.61
C LYS A 56 -7.48 -6.71 -11.17
N LYS A 57 -7.90 -5.77 -10.33
CA LYS A 57 -8.75 -4.63 -10.70
C LYS A 57 -8.08 -3.58 -11.61
N ALA A 58 -6.75 -3.56 -11.69
CA ALA A 58 -6.00 -2.56 -12.45
C ALA A 58 -5.57 -3.05 -13.84
N ILE A 59 -5.68 -4.37 -14.12
CA ILE A 59 -5.25 -4.98 -15.38
C ILE A 59 -5.86 -4.28 -16.60
N SER A 60 -7.18 -4.06 -16.59
CA SER A 60 -7.86 -3.41 -17.72
C SER A 60 -7.40 -1.97 -17.96
N SER A 61 -7.03 -1.25 -16.89
CA SER A 61 -6.47 0.10 -17.03
C SER A 61 -5.08 0.07 -17.66
N ILE A 62 -4.24 -0.88 -17.29
CA ILE A 62 -2.87 -1.01 -17.83
C ILE A 62 -2.90 -1.41 -19.31
N VAL A 63 -3.80 -2.32 -19.68
CA VAL A 63 -3.98 -2.71 -21.10
C VAL A 63 -4.40 -1.50 -21.93
N LYS A 64 -5.36 -0.70 -21.44
CA LYS A 64 -5.77 0.55 -22.11
C LYS A 64 -4.62 1.55 -22.23
N ASP A 65 -3.82 1.72 -21.18
CA ASP A 65 -2.64 2.60 -21.23
C ASP A 65 -1.63 2.12 -22.29
N ASN A 66 -1.44 0.80 -22.44
CA ASN A 66 -0.59 0.22 -23.48
C ASN A 66 -1.16 0.44 -24.89
N GLU A 67 -2.47 0.24 -25.08
CA GLU A 67 -3.15 0.50 -26.35
C GLU A 67 -2.96 1.95 -26.83
N MET A 68 -2.91 2.92 -25.91
CA MET A 68 -2.62 4.32 -26.25
C MET A 68 -1.19 4.55 -26.74
N MET A 69 -0.25 3.68 -26.35
CA MET A 69 1.14 3.70 -26.80
C MET A 69 1.35 2.98 -28.13
N CYS A 70 0.40 2.14 -28.56
CA CYS A 70 0.55 1.38 -29.80
C CYS A 70 0.78 2.29 -31.03
N PRO A 71 1.64 1.86 -31.98
CA PRO A 71 2.43 0.62 -31.96
C PRO A 71 3.60 0.69 -30.95
N THR A 72 3.84 -0.41 -30.23
CA THR A 72 4.99 -0.60 -29.32
C THR A 72 5.92 -1.67 -29.87
N SER A 73 7.22 -1.60 -29.55
CA SER A 73 8.23 -2.59 -29.98
C SER A 73 8.23 -3.87 -29.15
N PHE A 74 7.47 -3.92 -28.06
CA PHE A 74 7.46 -5.03 -27.10
C PHE A 74 6.11 -5.74 -27.01
N SER A 75 6.15 -7.00 -26.57
CA SER A 75 5.01 -7.80 -26.16
C SER A 75 4.75 -7.63 -24.66
N LEU A 76 3.56 -7.12 -24.31
CA LEU A 76 3.15 -6.89 -22.92
C LEU A 76 2.30 -8.05 -22.39
N PHE A 77 2.76 -8.67 -21.30
CA PHE A 77 1.95 -9.61 -20.54
C PHE A 77 1.54 -9.00 -19.20
N VAL A 78 0.24 -8.82 -18.97
CA VAL A 78 -0.29 -8.24 -17.72
C VAL A 78 -0.99 -9.31 -16.90
N ILE A 79 -0.60 -9.49 -15.64
CA ILE A 79 -1.23 -10.46 -14.74
C ILE A 79 -1.22 -9.98 -13.29
N ASN A 80 -2.14 -10.50 -12.48
CA ASN A 80 -2.12 -10.23 -11.05
C ASN A 80 -1.10 -11.09 -10.30
N TYR A 81 -0.55 -10.57 -9.21
CA TYR A 81 0.44 -11.26 -8.38
C TYR A 81 0.03 -12.67 -7.92
N GLU A 82 -1.23 -12.89 -7.59
CA GLU A 82 -1.70 -14.21 -7.10
C GLU A 82 -1.68 -15.28 -8.19
N SER A 83 -1.70 -14.86 -9.47
CA SER A 83 -1.75 -15.75 -10.63
C SER A 83 -0.39 -15.96 -11.30
N MET A 84 0.72 -15.56 -10.67
CA MET A 84 2.08 -15.69 -11.23
C MET A 84 2.48 -17.13 -11.61
N HIS A 85 1.84 -18.14 -11.01
CA HIS A 85 2.04 -19.54 -11.37
C HIS A 85 1.56 -19.90 -12.79
N LYS A 86 0.77 -19.03 -13.44
CA LYS A 86 0.28 -19.20 -14.82
C LYS A 86 1.17 -18.52 -15.86
N LEU A 87 2.29 -17.93 -15.45
CA LEU A 87 3.19 -17.24 -16.36
C LEU A 87 3.76 -18.23 -17.38
N PRO A 88 3.82 -17.85 -18.67
CA PRO A 88 4.50 -18.66 -19.65
C PRO A 88 5.99 -18.78 -19.31
N ASN A 89 6.58 -19.91 -19.66
CA ASN A 89 8.00 -20.16 -19.44
C ASN A 89 8.83 -19.50 -20.56
N ILE A 90 8.93 -18.18 -20.52
CA ILE A 90 9.73 -17.37 -21.44
C ILE A 90 10.77 -16.55 -20.71
N LYS A 91 11.78 -16.09 -21.44
CA LYS A 91 12.77 -15.15 -20.92
C LYS A 91 12.17 -13.74 -20.94
N TRP A 92 11.80 -13.24 -19.77
CA TRP A 92 11.41 -11.85 -19.58
C TRP A 92 12.65 -10.96 -19.64
N ASP A 93 12.57 -9.86 -20.36
CA ASP A 93 13.64 -8.85 -20.42
C ASP A 93 13.44 -7.80 -19.34
N PHE A 94 12.17 -7.46 -19.06
CA PHE A 94 11.79 -6.42 -18.12
C PHE A 94 10.53 -6.78 -17.33
N ILE A 95 10.57 -6.53 -16.02
CA ILE A 95 9.43 -6.75 -15.13
C ILE A 95 9.06 -5.44 -14.44
N ILE A 96 7.79 -5.05 -14.60
CA ILE A 96 7.17 -3.91 -13.93
C ILE A 96 6.34 -4.44 -12.75
N LEU A 97 6.65 -3.96 -11.56
CA LEU A 97 6.07 -4.39 -10.29
C LEU A 97 5.24 -3.25 -9.71
N ASP A 98 3.95 -3.24 -10.01
CA ASP A 98 3.03 -2.22 -9.49
C ASP A 98 2.64 -2.49 -8.04
N GLU A 99 2.38 -1.42 -7.28
CA GLU A 99 2.14 -1.46 -5.84
C GLU A 99 3.24 -2.20 -5.08
N ALA A 100 4.51 -1.91 -5.41
CA ALA A 100 5.68 -2.62 -4.91
C ALA A 100 5.78 -2.67 -3.38
N HIS A 101 5.22 -1.68 -2.66
CA HIS A 101 5.11 -1.69 -1.20
C HIS A 101 4.44 -2.97 -0.67
N GLY A 102 3.55 -3.59 -1.44
CA GLY A 102 2.88 -4.84 -1.10
C GLY A 102 3.81 -6.06 -1.02
N MET A 103 5.09 -5.94 -1.39
CA MET A 103 6.12 -6.97 -1.19
C MET A 103 6.94 -6.75 0.08
N GLY A 104 6.81 -5.60 0.73
CA GLY A 104 7.63 -5.17 1.86
C GLY A 104 7.29 -5.79 3.22
N ALA A 105 6.64 -6.96 3.27
CA ALA A 105 6.36 -7.62 4.55
C ALA A 105 7.67 -7.97 5.29
N PHE A 106 7.71 -7.79 6.61
CA PHE A 106 8.87 -8.11 7.44
C PHE A 106 8.41 -8.68 8.80
N PRO A 107 9.23 -9.49 9.51
CA PRO A 107 10.63 -9.82 9.24
C PRO A 107 10.85 -10.92 8.20
N LYS A 108 9.77 -11.57 7.71
CA LYS A 108 9.84 -12.60 6.67
C LYS A 108 9.19 -12.10 5.37
N PRO A 109 9.75 -12.45 4.20
CA PRO A 109 9.17 -12.06 2.92
C PRO A 109 7.83 -12.77 2.71
N ASN A 110 6.87 -12.06 2.12
CA ASN A 110 5.60 -12.66 1.73
C ASN A 110 5.75 -13.52 0.45
N LYS A 111 4.65 -14.16 0.03
CA LYS A 111 4.65 -15.02 -1.17
C LYS A 111 5.02 -14.22 -2.44
N ARG A 112 4.45 -13.03 -2.63
CA ARG A 112 4.72 -12.17 -3.80
C ARG A 112 6.21 -11.87 -3.95
N ALA A 113 6.85 -11.43 -2.87
CA ALA A 113 8.27 -11.10 -2.85
C ALA A 113 9.16 -12.31 -3.21
N ARG A 114 8.80 -13.51 -2.74
CA ARG A 114 9.50 -14.77 -3.06
C ARG A 114 9.30 -15.19 -4.51
N ASP A 115 8.07 -15.11 -5.02
CA ASP A 115 7.74 -15.47 -6.40
C ASP A 115 8.43 -14.53 -7.39
N VAL A 116 8.43 -13.22 -7.11
CA VAL A 116 9.15 -12.21 -7.92
C VAL A 116 10.66 -12.48 -7.93
N LYS A 117 11.26 -12.74 -6.77
CA LYS A 117 12.67 -13.13 -6.67
C LYS A 117 13.00 -14.36 -7.51
N SER A 118 12.09 -15.35 -7.55
CA SER A 118 12.27 -16.56 -8.36
C SER A 118 12.30 -16.24 -9.85
N ILE A 119 11.41 -15.37 -10.34
CA ILE A 119 11.39 -14.96 -11.75
C ILE A 119 12.67 -14.19 -12.10
N ILE A 120 13.02 -13.16 -11.32
CA ILE A 120 14.24 -12.36 -11.57
C ILE A 120 15.48 -13.25 -11.63
N LYS A 121 15.58 -14.23 -10.72
CA LYS A 121 16.70 -15.18 -10.71
C LYS A 121 16.73 -16.06 -11.97
N LYS A 122 15.58 -16.47 -12.48
CA LYS A 122 15.47 -17.34 -13.66
C LYS A 122 15.76 -16.61 -14.97
N THR A 123 15.31 -15.36 -15.10
CA THR A 123 15.38 -14.62 -16.37
C THR A 123 16.55 -13.65 -16.45
N GLY A 124 17.02 -13.14 -15.30
CA GLY A 124 18.02 -12.07 -15.27
C GLY A 124 17.49 -10.73 -15.77
N CYS A 125 16.17 -10.55 -15.80
CA CYS A 125 15.50 -9.34 -16.28
C CYS A 125 15.86 -8.09 -15.47
N ASP A 126 15.75 -6.93 -16.12
CA ASP A 126 15.72 -5.65 -15.44
C ASP A 126 14.36 -5.42 -14.76
N VAL A 127 14.33 -4.56 -13.74
CA VAL A 127 13.16 -4.39 -12.88
C VAL A 127 12.75 -2.93 -12.74
N CYS A 128 11.45 -2.66 -12.77
CA CYS A 128 10.87 -1.36 -12.44
C CYS A 128 9.82 -1.52 -11.33
N LEU A 129 10.10 -0.93 -10.16
CA LEU A 129 9.19 -0.93 -9.02
C LEU A 129 8.32 0.33 -9.09
N LEU A 130 6.99 0.19 -9.00
CA LEU A 130 6.08 1.33 -8.96
C LEU A 130 5.41 1.41 -7.58
N SER A 131 5.46 2.58 -6.95
CA SER A 131 4.66 2.84 -5.75
C SER A 131 4.39 4.33 -5.56
N GLY A 132 3.23 4.68 -5.01
CA GLY A 132 2.98 6.04 -4.52
C GLY A 132 3.53 6.27 -3.12
N THR A 133 3.65 5.19 -2.35
CA THR A 133 4.10 5.18 -0.97
C THR A 133 5.00 3.95 -0.81
N PRO A 134 6.31 4.06 -1.10
CA PRO A 134 7.21 2.91 -1.05
C PRO A 134 7.26 2.22 0.32
N THR A 135 7.12 2.99 1.40
CA THR A 135 7.27 2.52 2.79
C THR A 135 6.16 3.10 3.67
N PRO A 136 4.88 2.68 3.48
CA PRO A 136 3.75 3.29 4.15
C PRO A 136 3.75 3.10 5.67
N GLU A 137 4.42 2.06 6.17
CA GLU A 137 4.42 1.71 7.60
C GLU A 137 5.83 1.85 8.21
N SER A 138 6.87 1.49 7.46
CA SER A 138 8.25 1.48 7.97
C SER A 138 9.27 1.42 6.84
N TYR A 139 10.42 2.07 7.01
CA TYR A 139 11.55 1.94 6.07
C TYR A 139 12.11 0.52 5.99
N SER A 140 11.92 -0.30 7.03
CA SER A 140 12.28 -1.72 7.01
C SER A 140 11.58 -2.51 5.90
N GLN A 141 10.42 -2.02 5.41
CA GLN A 141 9.70 -2.62 4.29
C GLN A 141 10.53 -2.64 3.00
N MET A 142 11.50 -1.73 2.86
CA MET A 142 12.30 -1.59 1.65
C MET A 142 13.12 -2.86 1.35
N TYR A 143 13.63 -3.53 2.39
CA TYR A 143 14.51 -4.69 2.21
C TYR A 143 13.87 -5.77 1.34
N HIS A 144 12.67 -6.24 1.70
CA HIS A 144 11.98 -7.30 0.94
C HIS A 144 11.36 -6.83 -0.38
N GLN A 145 11.26 -5.53 -0.63
CA GLN A 145 10.87 -5.03 -1.96
C GLN A 145 11.99 -5.24 -2.99
N VAL A 146 13.26 -5.16 -2.56
CA VAL A 146 14.42 -5.21 -3.47
C VAL A 146 15.31 -6.44 -3.30
N PHE A 147 15.13 -7.27 -2.26
CA PHE A 147 16.03 -8.41 -1.94
C PHE A 147 16.15 -9.48 -3.04
N GLY A 148 15.21 -9.51 -4.00
CA GLY A 148 15.27 -10.39 -5.16
C GLY A 148 16.15 -9.88 -6.30
N ILE A 149 16.49 -8.59 -6.30
CA ILE A 149 17.17 -7.89 -7.38
C ILE A 149 18.69 -7.98 -7.17
N PRO A 150 19.49 -8.54 -8.11
CA PRO A 150 20.92 -8.79 -7.90
C PRO A 150 21.80 -7.56 -7.65
N LYS A 151 21.37 -6.36 -8.03
CA LYS A 151 22.17 -5.12 -7.90
C LYS A 151 21.62 -4.16 -6.82
N ASN A 152 20.74 -4.65 -5.95
CA ASN A 152 20.17 -3.85 -4.86
C ASN A 152 21.22 -3.45 -3.81
N PRO A 153 21.05 -2.31 -3.11
CA PRO A 153 22.04 -1.76 -2.17
C PRO A 153 22.18 -2.54 -0.85
N PHE A 154 21.35 -3.55 -0.63
CA PHE A 154 21.32 -4.38 0.58
C PHE A 154 21.73 -5.83 0.31
N ARG A 155 22.25 -6.15 -0.90
CA ARG A 155 22.62 -7.52 -1.30
C ARG A 155 23.68 -8.16 -0.40
N GLN A 156 24.53 -7.37 0.24
CA GLN A 156 25.56 -7.86 1.17
C GLN A 156 24.96 -8.63 2.36
N TYR A 157 23.69 -8.38 2.71
CA TYR A 157 23.03 -9.07 3.81
C TYR A 157 22.43 -10.39 3.33
N THR A 158 22.83 -11.49 3.98
CA THR A 158 22.31 -12.82 3.66
C THR A 158 20.84 -12.99 4.05
N ASN A 159 20.34 -12.20 5.01
CA ASN A 159 18.95 -12.21 5.47
C ASN A 159 18.55 -10.87 6.12
N PHE A 160 17.25 -10.69 6.36
CA PHE A 160 16.66 -9.48 6.94
C PHE A 160 17.23 -9.15 8.33
N TYR A 161 17.51 -10.15 9.17
CA TYR A 161 18.04 -9.91 10.50
C TYR A 161 19.45 -9.30 10.47
N LYS A 162 20.31 -9.76 9.55
CA LYS A 162 21.63 -9.13 9.32
C LYS A 162 21.51 -7.69 8.85
N PHE A 163 20.56 -7.41 7.95
CA PHE A 163 20.23 -6.04 7.54
C PHE A 163 19.79 -5.17 8.73
N CYS A 164 19.02 -5.72 9.67
CA CYS A 164 18.53 -4.98 10.82
C CYS A 164 19.64 -4.48 11.76
N HIS A 165 20.77 -5.18 11.87
CA HIS A 165 21.87 -4.74 12.74
C HIS A 165 22.40 -3.35 12.37
N ASP A 166 22.40 -3.02 11.07
CA ASP A 166 22.94 -1.74 10.58
C ASP A 166 21.86 -0.68 10.41
N TYR A 167 20.66 -1.10 9.98
CA TYR A 167 19.63 -0.19 9.48
C TYR A 167 18.37 -0.08 10.34
N VAL A 168 18.21 -0.88 11.40
CA VAL A 168 16.97 -0.92 12.18
C VAL A 168 17.27 -0.81 13.68
N ASP A 169 16.57 0.09 14.36
CA ASP A 169 16.58 0.19 15.82
C ASP A 169 15.63 -0.86 16.42
N VAL A 170 16.12 -2.10 16.55
CA VAL A 170 15.33 -3.24 17.01
C VAL A 170 15.02 -3.10 18.50
N LYS A 171 13.73 -3.09 18.85
CA LYS A 171 13.26 -3.04 20.24
C LYS A 171 12.43 -4.27 20.59
N GLU A 172 12.20 -4.51 21.86
CA GLU A 172 11.25 -5.52 22.30
C GLU A 172 9.92 -4.86 22.65
N ARG A 173 8.83 -5.47 22.20
CA ARG A 173 7.46 -5.08 22.53
C ARG A 173 6.75 -6.25 23.20
N LYS A 174 6.07 -5.96 24.32
CA LYS A 174 5.24 -6.94 25.01
C LYS A 174 3.86 -7.03 24.35
N ILE A 175 3.49 -8.21 23.86
CA ILE A 175 2.17 -8.53 23.30
C ILE A 175 1.65 -9.77 24.01
N ASN A 176 0.51 -9.66 24.70
CA ASN A 176 -0.13 -10.77 25.44
C ASN A 176 0.86 -11.55 26.32
N SER A 177 1.68 -10.81 27.09
CA SER A 177 2.73 -11.32 27.97
C SER A 177 3.98 -11.92 27.31
N MET A 178 4.05 -12.00 25.97
CA MET A 178 5.27 -12.40 25.24
C MET A 178 6.06 -11.18 24.77
N TYR A 179 7.39 -11.25 24.88
CA TYR A 179 8.30 -10.26 24.28
C TYR A 179 8.57 -10.65 22.83
N ILE A 180 8.26 -9.72 21.91
CA ILE A 180 8.47 -9.89 20.48
C ILE A 180 9.38 -8.76 20.00
N ARG A 181 10.35 -9.10 19.15
CA ARG A 181 11.20 -8.09 18.51
C ARG A 181 10.41 -7.28 17.50
N ASP A 182 10.47 -5.97 17.65
CA ASP A 182 9.90 -4.96 16.77
C ASP A 182 10.97 -4.44 15.82
N TYR A 183 10.68 -4.55 14.52
CA TYR A 183 11.55 -4.14 13.42
C TYR A 183 11.01 -2.92 12.67
N SER A 184 9.97 -2.27 13.17
CA SER A 184 9.31 -1.13 12.51
C SER A 184 10.15 0.16 12.48
N ARG A 185 11.19 0.25 13.32
CA ARG A 185 12.05 1.44 13.45
C ARG A 185 13.23 1.42 12.48
N GLY A 186 12.94 1.34 11.19
CA GLY A 186 13.95 1.46 10.13
C GLY A 186 14.51 2.89 10.07
N ARG A 187 15.84 3.02 9.94
CA ARG A 187 16.56 4.30 9.91
C ARG A 187 16.47 4.96 8.52
N ASP A 188 16.62 6.29 8.48
CA ASP A 188 16.66 7.08 7.25
C ASP A 188 17.74 6.62 6.27
N SER A 189 18.84 6.05 6.78
CA SER A 189 19.94 5.51 5.98
C SER A 189 19.49 4.43 4.98
N ILE A 190 18.35 3.77 5.21
CA ILE A 190 17.73 2.86 4.23
C ILE A 190 17.32 3.64 2.98
N ILE A 191 16.63 4.77 3.17
CA ILE A 191 16.15 5.62 2.07
C ILE A 191 17.32 6.29 1.37
N GLU A 192 18.33 6.73 2.11
CA GLU A 192 19.56 7.29 1.54
C GLU A 192 20.27 6.30 0.60
N LYS A 193 20.37 5.03 1.00
CA LYS A 193 20.95 3.97 0.16
C LYS A 193 20.13 3.66 -1.09
N MET A 194 18.81 3.85 -1.02
CA MET A 194 17.89 3.66 -2.15
C MET A 194 17.80 4.87 -3.08
N LYS A 195 18.19 6.06 -2.64
CA LYS A 195 18.10 7.31 -3.41
C LYS A 195 18.70 7.21 -4.83
N PRO A 196 19.88 6.59 -5.05
CA PRO A 196 20.44 6.44 -6.41
C PRO A 196 19.65 5.53 -7.35
N TYR A 197 18.70 4.76 -6.83
CA TYR A 197 17.86 3.82 -7.57
C TYR A 197 16.42 4.33 -7.71
N THR A 198 16.09 5.46 -7.07
CA THR A 198 14.71 5.93 -6.88
C THR A 198 14.50 7.26 -7.57
N ILE A 199 13.41 7.36 -8.33
CA ILE A 199 12.93 8.61 -8.90
C ILE A 199 11.58 8.91 -8.26
N SER A 200 11.52 10.01 -7.51
CA SER A 200 10.32 10.48 -6.83
C SER A 200 9.64 11.57 -7.66
N TYR A 201 8.31 11.59 -7.70
CA TYR A 201 7.57 12.66 -8.37
C TYR A 201 6.19 12.88 -7.76
N THR A 202 5.88 14.11 -7.39
CA THR A 202 4.64 14.49 -6.71
C THR A 202 3.58 15.03 -7.68
N GLN A 203 2.32 15.05 -7.26
CA GLN A 203 1.23 15.70 -7.97
C GLN A 203 1.48 17.20 -8.14
N LYS A 204 2.04 17.86 -7.11
CA LYS A 204 2.39 19.28 -7.15
C LYS A 204 3.40 19.57 -8.26
N GLU A 205 4.44 18.75 -8.39
CA GLU A 205 5.43 18.85 -9.47
C GLU A 205 4.84 18.52 -10.85
N ALA A 206 3.84 17.62 -10.92
CA ALA A 206 3.10 17.34 -12.15
C ALA A 206 2.13 18.48 -12.56
N GLY A 207 2.08 19.58 -11.81
CA GLY A 207 1.23 20.74 -12.08
C GLY A 207 -0.21 20.60 -11.57
N PHE A 208 -0.52 19.57 -10.76
CA PHE A 208 -1.82 19.48 -10.10
C PHE A 208 -1.88 20.51 -8.97
N LYS A 209 -2.76 21.50 -9.12
CA LYS A 209 -3.13 22.44 -8.05
C LYS A 209 -4.15 21.77 -7.13
N VAL A 210 -3.72 20.89 -6.24
CA VAL A 210 -4.57 20.35 -5.18
C VAL A 210 -4.06 20.92 -3.86
N ASP A 211 -4.82 21.87 -3.29
CA ASP A 211 -4.62 22.33 -1.91
C ASP A 211 -5.47 21.44 -1.00
N THR A 212 -4.91 20.29 -0.60
CA THR A 212 -5.58 19.39 0.36
C THR A 212 -5.37 19.94 1.76
N ARG A 213 -6.43 20.47 2.37
CA ARG A 213 -6.42 20.89 3.77
C ARG A 213 -7.03 19.80 4.63
N GLU A 214 -6.26 19.32 5.59
CA GLU A 214 -6.75 18.37 6.58
C GLU A 214 -7.34 19.13 7.77
N HIS A 215 -8.60 18.81 8.09
CA HIS A 215 -9.31 19.38 9.23
C HIS A 215 -9.84 18.25 10.09
N VAL A 216 -9.52 18.27 11.39
CA VAL A 216 -10.11 17.36 12.38
C VAL A 216 -11.34 18.05 12.95
N LEU A 217 -12.50 17.42 12.80
CA LEU A 217 -13.78 17.88 13.35
C LEU A 217 -14.16 16.96 14.51
N GLU A 218 -14.30 17.54 15.70
CA GLU A 218 -14.75 16.82 16.89
C GLU A 218 -16.28 16.85 16.97
N VAL A 219 -16.87 15.68 17.23
CA VAL A 219 -18.33 15.53 17.37
C VAL A 219 -18.61 14.87 18.71
N GLU A 220 -19.37 15.56 19.55
CA GLU A 220 -19.88 15.02 20.80
C GLU A 220 -20.96 13.98 20.51
N MET A 221 -20.84 12.80 21.13
CA MET A 221 -21.82 11.71 20.99
C MET A 221 -22.95 11.87 22.02
N SER A 222 -24.03 11.11 21.90
CA SER A 222 -25.08 11.08 22.91
C SER A 222 -24.57 10.56 24.26
N LYS A 223 -25.22 11.02 25.34
CA LYS A 223 -24.95 10.55 26.71
C LYS A 223 -25.06 9.04 26.84
N LEU A 224 -26.07 8.45 26.19
CA LEU A 224 -26.28 7.00 26.16
C LEU A 224 -25.05 6.27 25.61
N THR A 225 -24.46 6.75 24.52
CA THR A 225 -23.24 6.15 23.96
C THR A 225 -22.10 6.14 24.98
N TYR A 226 -21.85 7.26 25.66
CA TYR A 226 -20.82 7.34 26.69
C TYR A 226 -21.09 6.45 27.92
N GLU A 227 -22.35 6.33 28.33
CA GLU A 227 -22.76 5.44 29.42
C GLU A 227 -22.53 3.97 29.07
N LEU A 228 -22.95 3.55 27.87
CA LEU A 228 -22.78 2.18 27.40
C LEU A 228 -21.30 1.83 27.20
N THR A 229 -20.47 2.73 26.66
CA THR A 229 -19.04 2.48 26.50
C THR A 229 -18.32 2.39 27.85
N LYS A 230 -18.68 3.24 28.82
CA LYS A 230 -18.15 3.18 30.19
C LYS A 230 -18.52 1.87 30.89
N LYS A 231 -19.76 1.41 30.72
CA LYS A 231 -20.20 0.10 31.24
C LYS A 231 -19.41 -1.03 30.57
N LEU A 232 -19.28 -1.01 29.25
CA LEU A 232 -18.54 -2.03 28.51
C LEU A 232 -17.06 -2.08 28.90
N GLN A 233 -16.41 -0.95 29.15
CA GLN A 233 -15.01 -0.91 29.61
C GLN A 233 -14.83 -1.53 30.99
N LYS A 234 -15.81 -1.34 31.88
CA LYS A 234 -15.74 -1.83 33.26
C LYS A 234 -16.11 -3.31 33.35
N ASP A 235 -17.23 -3.68 32.75
CA ASP A 235 -17.86 -4.97 32.97
C ASP A 235 -17.55 -5.97 31.85
N LEU A 236 -16.95 -5.50 30.74
CA LEU A 236 -16.66 -6.26 29.50
C LEU A 236 -17.91 -6.85 28.83
N VAL A 237 -19.09 -6.52 29.33
CA VAL A 237 -20.38 -6.97 28.80
C VAL A 237 -21.45 -5.89 29.01
N VAL A 238 -22.33 -5.74 28.02
CA VAL A 238 -23.55 -4.95 28.13
C VAL A 238 -24.70 -5.79 27.59
N GLU A 239 -25.64 -6.10 28.48
CA GLU A 239 -26.84 -6.88 28.17
C GLU A 239 -27.99 -5.95 27.79
N GLY A 240 -28.61 -6.21 26.62
CA GLY A 240 -29.87 -5.62 26.19
C GLY A 240 -31.03 -6.61 26.38
N SER A 241 -32.21 -6.25 25.88
CA SER A 241 -33.41 -7.10 25.97
C SER A 241 -33.33 -8.38 25.14
N GLU A 242 -32.67 -8.32 23.97
CA GLU A 242 -32.55 -9.45 23.04
C GLU A 242 -31.10 -9.79 22.67
N GLU A 243 -30.18 -8.84 22.82
CA GLU A 243 -28.83 -8.92 22.30
C GLU A 243 -27.80 -8.50 23.35
N VAL A 244 -26.58 -9.03 23.23
CA VAL A 244 -25.48 -8.77 24.17
C VAL A 244 -24.26 -8.22 23.41
N ILE A 245 -23.67 -7.17 23.97
CA ILE A 245 -22.38 -6.65 23.54
C ILE A 245 -21.30 -7.27 24.43
N LEU A 246 -20.54 -8.23 23.90
CA LEU A 246 -19.47 -8.91 24.62
C LEU A 246 -18.07 -8.41 24.19
N ALA A 247 -17.22 -8.14 25.16
CA ALA A 247 -15.87 -7.61 25.01
C ALA A 247 -14.85 -8.33 25.92
N ASP A 248 -14.94 -9.65 25.97
CA ASP A 248 -14.15 -10.59 26.80
C ASP A 248 -12.64 -10.62 26.52
N THR A 249 -12.15 -9.91 25.50
CA THR A 249 -10.72 -9.75 25.23
C THR A 249 -10.38 -8.29 24.94
N PRO A 250 -9.14 -7.83 25.21
CA PRO A 250 -8.72 -6.47 24.90
C PRO A 250 -8.95 -6.07 23.43
N VAL A 251 -8.78 -7.02 22.50
CA VAL A 251 -9.00 -6.80 21.07
C VAL A 251 -10.49 -6.61 20.77
N LYS A 252 -11.37 -7.44 21.36
CA LYS A 252 -12.82 -7.28 21.21
C LYS A 252 -13.29 -5.99 21.86
N LEU A 253 -12.81 -5.64 23.05
CA LEU A 253 -13.14 -4.37 23.71
C LEU A 253 -12.77 -3.17 22.85
N MET A 254 -11.54 -3.10 22.36
CA MET A 254 -11.10 -2.03 21.45
C MET A 254 -11.99 -1.96 20.19
N MET A 255 -12.34 -3.11 19.61
CA MET A 255 -13.18 -3.17 18.43
C MET A 255 -14.62 -2.71 18.69
N LYS A 256 -15.24 -3.13 19.80
CA LYS A 256 -16.60 -2.73 20.18
C LYS A 256 -16.66 -1.24 20.52
N LEU A 257 -15.67 -0.72 21.25
CA LEU A 257 -15.58 0.72 21.52
C LEU A 257 -15.43 1.54 20.24
N HIS A 258 -14.62 1.09 19.28
CA HIS A 258 -14.51 1.75 17.98
C HIS A 258 -15.88 1.77 17.26
N GLN A 259 -16.59 0.64 17.22
CA GLN A 259 -17.94 0.60 16.64
C GLN A 259 -18.88 1.59 17.34
N MET A 260 -18.93 1.57 18.67
CA MET A 260 -19.84 2.40 19.46
C MET A 260 -19.54 3.90 19.31
N TYR A 261 -18.26 4.29 19.29
CA TYR A 261 -17.86 5.67 18.99
C TYR A 261 -18.05 6.04 17.51
N SER A 262 -18.23 5.07 16.61
CA SER A 262 -18.73 5.26 15.25
C SER A 262 -20.27 5.32 15.19
N GLY A 263 -20.96 5.20 16.32
CA GLY A 263 -22.43 5.26 16.42
C GLY A 263 -23.15 3.95 16.11
N THR A 264 -22.44 2.83 15.99
CA THR A 264 -23.04 1.53 15.65
C THR A 264 -22.49 0.41 16.52
N VAL A 265 -23.14 -0.75 16.53
CA VAL A 265 -22.56 -1.95 17.14
C VAL A 265 -23.04 -3.20 16.44
N LYS A 266 -22.13 -4.16 16.25
CA LYS A 266 -22.44 -5.52 15.81
C LYS A 266 -22.46 -6.46 17.01
N PHE A 267 -23.55 -7.19 17.20
CA PHE A 267 -23.73 -8.18 18.25
C PHE A 267 -23.09 -9.53 17.90
N GLU A 268 -22.97 -10.42 18.88
CA GLU A 268 -22.44 -11.77 18.67
C GLU A 268 -23.37 -12.63 17.78
N SER A 269 -24.67 -12.33 17.75
CA SER A 269 -25.64 -12.94 16.83
C SER A 269 -25.35 -12.64 15.35
N GLY A 270 -24.47 -11.69 15.08
CA GLY A 270 -24.16 -11.21 13.73
C GLY A 270 -25.04 -10.05 13.26
N LYS A 271 -26.15 -9.75 13.97
CA LYS A 271 -26.95 -8.55 13.74
C LYS A 271 -26.18 -7.30 14.17
N SER A 272 -26.57 -6.16 13.62
CA SER A 272 -26.01 -4.85 13.96
C SER A 272 -27.11 -3.83 14.13
N THR A 273 -26.84 -2.81 14.93
CA THR A 273 -27.75 -1.69 15.15
C THR A 273 -27.01 -0.36 15.17
N ILE A 274 -27.77 0.71 15.01
CA ILE A 274 -27.32 2.08 15.18
C ILE A 274 -27.61 2.46 16.63
N LEU A 275 -26.57 2.92 17.32
CA LEU A 275 -26.65 3.41 18.70
C LEU A 275 -26.77 4.94 18.74
N ASP A 276 -26.21 5.62 17.75
CA ASP A 276 -26.04 7.07 17.79
C ASP A 276 -25.96 7.68 16.39
N LEU A 277 -26.76 8.71 16.15
CA LEU A 277 -26.80 9.45 14.89
C LEU A 277 -26.00 10.75 14.92
N SER A 278 -25.41 11.14 16.07
CA SER A 278 -24.78 12.46 16.26
C SER A 278 -23.75 12.79 15.16
N LYS A 279 -22.94 11.81 14.74
CA LYS A 279 -21.98 11.97 13.63
C LYS A 279 -22.67 12.13 12.27
N ALA A 280 -23.66 11.30 11.97
CA ALA A 280 -24.40 11.38 10.71
C ALA A 280 -25.13 12.72 10.58
N GLU A 281 -25.77 13.17 11.65
CA GLU A 281 -26.45 14.46 11.72
C GLU A 281 -25.47 15.64 11.61
N PHE A 282 -24.32 15.56 12.28
CA PHE A 282 -23.26 16.56 12.15
C PHE A 282 -22.77 16.67 10.71
N ILE A 283 -22.45 15.55 10.05
CA ILE A 283 -22.00 15.53 8.65
C ILE A 283 -23.08 16.14 7.74
N ARG A 284 -24.34 15.73 7.92
CA ARG A 284 -25.48 16.25 7.14
C ARG A 284 -25.62 17.77 7.26
N LYS A 285 -25.47 18.30 8.48
CA LYS A 285 -25.61 19.74 8.75
C LYS A 285 -24.40 20.52 8.26
N GLN A 286 -23.19 20.07 8.58
CA GLN A 286 -21.93 20.78 8.29
C GLN A 286 -21.63 20.86 6.79
N PHE A 287 -21.98 19.81 6.04
CA PHE A 287 -21.69 19.70 4.61
C PHE A 287 -22.95 19.78 3.75
N PHE A 288 -24.01 20.40 4.27
CA PHE A 288 -25.27 20.58 3.54
C PHE A 288 -25.03 21.31 2.20
N GLY A 289 -25.58 20.76 1.12
CA GLY A 289 -25.41 21.31 -0.23
C GLY A 289 -24.05 21.05 -0.88
N MET A 290 -23.12 20.37 -0.20
CA MET A 290 -21.81 20.03 -0.75
C MET A 290 -21.79 18.61 -1.33
N LYS A 291 -21.05 18.41 -2.42
CA LYS A 291 -20.75 17.07 -2.94
C LYS A 291 -19.58 16.48 -2.15
N ILE A 292 -19.89 15.54 -1.28
CA ILE A 292 -18.90 14.90 -0.39
C ILE A 292 -18.71 13.41 -0.72
N GLY A 293 -17.51 12.91 -0.43
CA GLY A 293 -17.23 11.47 -0.37
C GLY A 293 -17.05 11.05 1.08
N ILE A 294 -17.77 10.02 1.52
CA ILE A 294 -17.73 9.52 2.90
C ILE A 294 -17.07 8.13 2.89
N PHE A 295 -16.05 7.96 3.71
CA PHE A 295 -15.43 6.67 3.97
C PHE A 295 -15.86 6.19 5.36
N TYR A 296 -16.32 4.95 5.45
CA TYR A 296 -16.79 4.32 6.69
C TYR A 296 -16.05 2.99 6.92
N LYS A 297 -16.01 2.53 8.17
CA LYS A 297 -15.29 1.32 8.58
C LYS A 297 -16.22 0.13 8.80
N PHE A 298 -17.44 0.39 9.25
CA PHE A 298 -18.44 -0.61 9.60
C PHE A 298 -19.66 -0.48 8.68
N LYS A 299 -20.17 -1.61 8.19
CA LYS A 299 -21.28 -1.62 7.22
C LYS A 299 -22.54 -0.93 7.74
N GLU A 300 -22.77 -0.97 9.05
CA GLU A 300 -23.94 -0.34 9.66
C GLU A 300 -23.86 1.19 9.65
N GLU A 301 -22.65 1.79 9.58
CA GLU A 301 -22.49 3.24 9.44
C GLU A 301 -23.10 3.75 8.12
N LEU A 302 -23.17 2.93 7.08
CA LEU A 302 -23.82 3.29 5.82
C LEU A 302 -25.35 3.37 5.94
N LYS A 303 -25.93 2.69 6.93
CA LYS A 303 -27.38 2.69 7.15
C LYS A 303 -27.85 3.79 8.10
N ALA A 304 -26.91 4.40 8.84
CA ALA A 304 -27.14 5.54 9.71
C ALA A 304 -27.29 6.84 8.90
#